data_AF-A0A2M8P7M0-F1
#
_entry.id   AF-A0A2M8P7M0-F1
#
_cell.length_a   1.000
_cell.length_b   1.000
_cell.length_c   1.000
_cell.angle_alpha   90.00
_cell.angle_beta   90.00
_cell.angle_gamma   90.00
#
_symmetry.space_group_name_H-M   'P 1'
#
loop_
_entity.id
_entity.type
_entity.pdbx_description
1 polymer ?
#
loop_
_entity_poly.entity_id
_entity_poly.type
_entity_poly.pdbx_seq_one_letter_code
_entity_poly.pdbx_strand_id
1 'polypeptide(L)'
;RKARALRAWAGVRPLYDPPDKREGEAEGGVGEDGRFITRSFRALSHADVGAEGMLSIVGGKLTTYRQMAEKISDEVCAYLGVQAPCRTAETPLPKPTWFGGSGRKLHTLT
;
A
#
# COMPACT_ATOMS: atom_id res chain seq x y z
N ARG A 1 -17.53 4.14 -37.26
CA ARG A 1 -16.25 4.89 -37.17
C ARG A 1 -15.30 4.14 -36.24
N LYS A 2 -14.02 3.98 -36.60
CA LYS A 2 -12.97 3.50 -35.69
C LYS A 2 -12.28 4.71 -35.04
N ALA A 3 -12.12 4.70 -33.73
CA ALA A 3 -11.37 5.73 -32.99
C ALA A 3 -9.99 5.20 -32.60
N ARG A 4 -9.01 6.10 -32.48
CA ARG A 4 -7.62 5.81 -32.07
C ARG A 4 -7.42 6.11 -30.59
N ALA A 5 -6.74 5.23 -29.85
CA ALA A 5 -6.34 5.50 -28.48
C ALA A 5 -5.42 6.73 -28.41
N LEU A 6 -5.76 7.71 -27.57
CA LEU A 6 -4.95 8.92 -27.37
C LEU A 6 -3.79 8.68 -26.40
N ARG A 7 -3.98 7.82 -25.40
CA ARG A 7 -2.96 7.33 -24.46
C ARG A 7 -3.33 5.94 -23.97
N ALA A 8 -2.31 5.16 -23.60
CA ALA A 8 -2.46 3.86 -22.94
C ALA A 8 -1.37 3.70 -21.88
N TRP A 9 -1.68 2.97 -20.83
CA TRP A 9 -0.76 2.64 -19.74
C TRP A 9 -0.98 1.20 -19.29
N ALA A 10 0.09 0.61 -18.76
CA ALA A 10 0.08 -0.73 -18.18
C ALA A 10 0.78 -0.69 -16.82
N GLY A 11 0.48 -1.67 -15.97
CA GLY A 11 1.12 -1.82 -14.66
C GLY A 11 0.99 -3.25 -14.17
N VAL A 12 1.98 -3.69 -13.39
CA VAL A 12 2.01 -5.01 -12.75
C VAL A 12 1.60 -4.84 -11.29
N ARG A 13 0.78 -5.76 -10.80
CA ARG A 13 0.40 -5.80 -9.39
C ARG A 13 1.33 -6.77 -8.65
N PRO A 14 2.09 -6.32 -7.64
CA PRO A 14 2.90 -7.20 -6.82
C PRO A 14 1.99 -7.98 -5.87
N LEU A 15 1.43 -9.11 -6.33
CA LEU A 15 0.59 -9.97 -5.52
C LEU A 15 1.49 -10.95 -4.73
N TYR A 16 1.22 -11.10 -3.43
CA TYR A 16 2.00 -11.96 -2.56
C TYR A 16 1.26 -13.26 -2.26
N ASP A 17 1.97 -14.36 -2.37
CA ASP A 17 1.50 -15.71 -2.06
C ASP A 17 2.36 -16.30 -0.93
N PRO A 18 1.87 -16.32 0.33
CA PRO A 18 2.63 -16.89 1.44
C PRO A 18 2.94 -18.38 1.24
N PRO A 19 4.18 -18.84 1.54
CA PRO A 19 4.55 -20.25 1.41
C PRO A 19 3.88 -21.16 2.45
N ASP A 20 3.41 -20.59 3.56
CA ASP A 20 2.75 -21.25 4.68
C ASP A 20 1.21 -21.29 4.56
N LYS A 21 0.66 -20.97 3.38
CA LYS A 21 -0.78 -21.09 3.14
C LYS A 21 -1.28 -22.50 3.46
N ARG A 22 -2.13 -22.62 4.48
CA ARG A 22 -3.05 -23.75 4.59
C ARG A 22 -4.08 -23.65 3.48
N GLU A 23 -4.38 -24.78 2.84
CA GLU A 23 -5.48 -24.90 1.89
C GLU A 23 -6.77 -24.34 2.52
N GLY A 24 -7.29 -23.24 1.95
CA GLY A 24 -8.53 -22.60 2.42
C GLY A 24 -8.38 -21.30 3.22
N GLU A 25 -7.18 -20.85 3.59
CA GLU A 25 -6.99 -19.63 4.41
C GLU A 25 -6.83 -18.32 3.61
N ALA A 26 -7.03 -18.38 2.29
CA ALA A 26 -7.03 -17.22 1.40
C ALA A 26 -8.42 -17.01 0.81
N GLU A 27 -8.91 -15.77 0.85
CA GLU A 27 -9.82 -15.27 -0.19
C GLU A 27 -9.08 -15.29 -1.54
N GLY A 28 -9.04 -16.49 -2.10
CA GLY A 28 -8.59 -16.88 -3.42
C GLY A 28 -7.20 -17.56 -3.48
N GLY A 29 -7.20 -18.73 -4.13
CA GLY A 29 -6.01 -19.52 -4.47
C GLY A 29 -5.32 -19.04 -5.76
N VAL A 30 -4.43 -19.83 -6.33
CA VAL A 30 -3.89 -19.58 -7.68
C VAL A 30 -4.72 -20.43 -8.64
N GLY A 31 -5.88 -19.91 -9.07
CA GLY A 31 -6.53 -20.47 -10.27
C GLY A 31 -5.70 -20.11 -11.50
N GLU A 32 -5.75 -20.93 -12.55
CA GLU A 32 -4.97 -20.80 -13.80
C GLU A 32 -5.01 -19.38 -14.45
N ASP A 33 -5.97 -18.53 -14.07
CA ASP A 33 -6.12 -17.16 -14.56
C ASP A 33 -5.53 -16.06 -13.66
N GLY A 34 -4.85 -16.38 -12.55
CA GLY A 34 -4.27 -15.40 -11.62
C GLY A 34 -5.29 -14.50 -10.90
N ARG A 35 -6.59 -14.77 -11.06
CA ARG A 35 -7.70 -13.95 -10.55
C ARG A 35 -7.92 -14.09 -9.05
N PHE A 36 -7.36 -15.13 -8.45
CA PHE A 36 -7.67 -15.54 -7.11
C PHE A 36 -6.56 -15.17 -6.10
N ILE A 37 -5.40 -14.63 -6.46
CA ILE A 37 -4.39 -14.28 -5.43
C ILE A 37 -4.91 -13.14 -4.53
N THR A 38 -4.78 -13.33 -3.21
CA THR A 38 -5.24 -12.38 -2.18
C THR A 38 -4.71 -10.98 -2.45
N ARG A 39 -5.59 -9.98 -2.45
CA ARG A 39 -5.23 -8.57 -2.65
C ARG A 39 -5.03 -7.80 -1.34
N SER A 40 -4.86 -8.53 -0.23
CA SER A 40 -4.51 -7.97 1.07
C SER A 40 -3.01 -7.64 1.12
N PHE A 41 -2.55 -7.08 2.23
CA PHE A 41 -1.13 -6.83 2.47
C PHE A 41 -0.63 -7.69 3.64
N ARG A 42 0.68 -7.91 3.68
CA ARG A 42 1.38 -8.56 4.77
C ARG A 42 2.64 -7.79 5.13
N ALA A 43 2.88 -7.62 6.42
CA ALA A 43 4.16 -7.19 6.97
C ALA A 43 4.99 -8.44 7.29
N LEU A 44 6.25 -8.46 6.88
CA LEU A 44 7.18 -9.56 7.05
C LEU A 44 8.37 -9.07 7.88
N SER A 45 8.71 -9.82 8.93
CA SER A 45 9.97 -9.66 9.66
C SER A 45 11.00 -10.63 9.11
N HIS A 46 12.25 -10.20 9.06
CA HIS A 46 13.37 -11.01 8.59
C HIS A 46 14.32 -11.41 9.74
N ALA A 47 13.87 -11.30 10.99
CA ALA A 47 14.65 -11.70 12.16
C ALA A 47 15.05 -13.19 12.12
N ASP A 48 14.13 -14.07 11.69
CA ASP A 48 14.37 -15.52 11.62
C ASP A 48 15.42 -15.93 10.58
N VAL A 49 15.74 -15.04 9.63
CA VAL A 49 16.80 -15.25 8.63
C VAL A 49 18.06 -14.45 8.95
N GLY A 50 18.20 -13.97 10.18
CA GLY A 50 19.38 -13.24 10.67
C GLY A 50 19.44 -11.77 10.23
N ALA A 51 18.36 -11.22 9.68
CA ALA A 51 18.24 -9.82 9.29
C ALA A 51 17.31 -9.07 10.25
N GLU A 52 17.69 -9.03 11.52
CA GLU A 52 16.93 -8.36 12.58
C GLU A 52 16.74 -6.87 12.28
N GLY A 53 15.54 -6.34 12.57
CA GLY A 53 15.16 -4.96 12.27
C GLY A 53 14.80 -4.69 10.80
N MET A 54 15.04 -5.64 9.89
CA MET A 54 14.56 -5.54 8.52
C MET A 54 13.08 -5.97 8.46
N LEU A 55 12.24 -5.05 7.96
CA LEU A 55 10.83 -5.28 7.71
C LEU A 55 10.51 -5.09 6.23
N SER A 56 9.57 -5.86 5.71
CA SER A 56 9.05 -5.68 4.36
C SER A 56 7.53 -5.68 4.35
N ILE A 57 6.93 -4.88 3.47
CA ILE A 57 5.49 -4.93 3.21
C ILE A 57 5.23 -5.33 1.77
N VAL A 58 4.38 -6.33 1.59
CA VAL A 58 4.06 -6.92 0.28
C VAL A 58 2.55 -6.91 0.04
N GLY A 59 2.16 -6.80 -1.23
CA GLY A 59 0.76 -6.72 -1.63
C GLY A 59 0.14 -5.35 -1.36
N GLY A 60 -1.14 -5.37 -0.97
CA GLY A 60 -1.91 -4.19 -0.62
C GLY A 60 -2.44 -3.39 -1.80
N LYS A 61 -3.37 -2.49 -1.48
CA LYS A 61 -4.02 -1.59 -2.42
C LYS A 61 -3.68 -0.16 -2.05
N LEU A 62 -3.71 0.73 -3.04
CA LEU A 62 -3.62 2.16 -2.77
C LEU A 62 -4.72 2.60 -1.78
N THR A 63 -5.89 1.99 -1.80
CA THR A 63 -6.98 2.31 -0.87
C THR A 63 -6.69 1.91 0.59
N THR A 64 -5.73 1.02 0.83
CA THR A 64 -5.35 0.54 2.17
C THR A 64 -3.98 1.04 2.61
N TYR A 65 -3.36 1.97 1.87
CA TYR A 65 -1.99 2.43 2.14
C TYR A 65 -1.78 2.98 3.55
N ARG A 66 -2.78 3.66 4.13
CA ARG A 66 -2.71 4.18 5.50
C ARG A 66 -2.62 3.04 6.52
N GLN A 67 -3.43 1.99 6.36
CA GLN A 67 -3.42 0.81 7.23
C GLN A 67 -2.10 0.02 7.09
N MET A 68 -1.57 -0.04 5.87
CA MET A 68 -0.24 -0.62 5.60
C MET A 68 0.86 0.11 6.36
N ALA A 69 0.87 1.44 6.28
CA ALA A 69 1.84 2.28 6.95
C ALA A 69 1.71 2.19 8.48
N GLU A 70 0.50 2.18 9.01
CA GLU A 70 0.21 1.96 10.43
C GLU A 70 0.79 0.62 10.90
N LYS A 71 0.44 -0.49 10.23
CA LYS A 71 0.91 -1.83 10.61
C LYS A 71 2.44 -1.91 10.65
N ILE A 72 3.14 -1.40 9.64
CA ILE A 72 4.62 -1.41 9.63
C ILE A 72 5.19 -0.51 10.72
N SER A 73 4.59 0.67 10.96
CA SER A 73 5.06 1.59 11.99
C SER A 73 4.92 0.98 13.38
N ASP A 74 3.84 0.23 13.63
CA ASP A 74 3.62 -0.48 14.90
C ASP A 74 4.69 -1.55 15.14
N GLU A 75 5.04 -2.34 14.12
CA GLU A 75 6.14 -3.33 14.20
C GLU A 75 7.49 -2.64 14.47
N VAL A 76 7.76 -1.51 13.81
CA VAL A 76 8.97 -0.71 14.08
C VAL A 76 8.97 -0.17 15.51
N CYS A 77 7.85 0.35 16.00
CA CYS A 77 7.75 0.85 17.37
C CYS A 77 7.98 -0.26 18.40
N ALA A 78 7.39 -1.44 18.18
CA ALA A 78 7.61 -2.60 19.01
C ALA A 78 9.10 -3.01 19.04
N TYR A 79 9.75 -3.07 17.88
CA TYR A 79 11.18 -3.39 17.78
C TYR A 79 12.06 -2.36 18.52
N LEU A 80 11.73 -1.07 18.42
CA LEU A 80 12.48 0.02 19.07
C LEU A 80 12.09 0.24 20.54
N GLY A 81 11.14 -0.52 21.10
CA GLY A 81 10.64 -0.31 22.46
C GLY A 81 9.86 0.99 22.65
N VAL A 82 9.34 1.58 21.57
CA VAL A 82 8.56 2.82 21.59
C VAL A 82 7.08 2.49 21.76
N GLN A 83 6.43 3.14 22.74
CA GLN A 83 4.99 3.03 22.96
C GLN A 83 4.30 4.32 22.50
N ALA A 84 3.80 4.33 21.26
CA ALA A 84 3.11 5.48 20.68
C ALA A 84 1.91 5.01 19.83
N PRO A 85 0.69 5.54 20.07
CA PRO A 85 -0.45 5.21 19.22
C PRO A 85 -0.34 5.88 17.85
N CYS A 86 -0.74 5.16 16.79
CA CYS A 86 -0.80 5.73 15.46
C CYS A 86 -1.90 6.80 15.37
N ARG A 87 -1.57 7.98 14.83
CA ARG A 87 -2.51 9.11 14.68
C ARG A 87 -2.92 9.39 13.24
N THR A 88 -2.50 8.54 12.30
CA THR A 88 -2.66 8.81 10.85
C THR A 88 -4.12 8.80 10.40
N ALA A 89 -5.03 8.18 11.17
CA ALA A 89 -6.46 8.20 10.89
C ALA A 89 -7.09 9.59 11.11
N GLU A 90 -6.51 10.39 12.00
CA GLU A 90 -7.01 11.71 12.41
C GLU A 90 -6.15 12.85 11.85
N THR A 91 -4.91 12.56 11.47
CA THR A 91 -3.99 13.55 10.90
C THR A 91 -4.38 13.87 9.45
N PRO A 92 -4.75 15.12 9.13
CA PRO A 92 -5.02 15.50 7.75
C PRO A 92 -3.73 15.46 6.92
N LEU A 93 -3.84 15.11 5.64
CA LEU A 93 -2.72 15.18 4.70
C LEU A 93 -2.22 16.64 4.57
N PRO A 94 -0.91 16.86 4.36
CA PRO A 94 -0.36 18.19 4.17
C PRO A 94 -1.10 18.94 3.06
N LYS A 95 -1.48 20.19 3.35
CA LYS A 95 -2.06 21.04 2.30
C LYS A 95 -0.96 21.35 1.28
N PRO A 96 -1.29 21.31 -0.02
CA PRO A 96 -0.35 21.73 -1.03
C PRO A 96 0.11 23.18 -0.81
N THR A 97 1.42 23.40 -0.83
CA THR A 97 2.05 24.69 -0.55
C THR A 97 1.87 25.72 -1.67
N TRP A 98 1.42 25.29 -2.85
CA TRP A 98 1.17 26.17 -4.00
C TRP A 98 -0.09 27.05 -3.87
N PHE A 99 -0.82 26.99 -2.76
CA PHE A 99 -1.94 27.91 -2.46
C PHE A 99 -1.57 29.05 -1.50
N GLY A 100 -0.29 29.24 -1.15
CA GLY A 100 0.16 30.31 -0.27
C GLY A 100 0.98 31.40 -0.98
N GLY A 101 0.35 32.54 -1.27
CA GLY A 101 1.06 33.82 -1.49
C GLY A 101 1.03 34.39 -2.92
N SER A 102 -0.01 35.17 -3.24
CA SER A 102 -0.17 36.02 -4.44
C SER A 102 -0.33 35.33 -5.81
N GLY A 103 -1.52 35.52 -6.41
CA GLY A 103 -1.67 35.68 -7.85
C GLY A 103 -1.55 34.45 -8.76
N ARG A 104 -2.62 33.65 -8.85
CA ARG A 104 -3.36 33.41 -10.11
C ARG A 104 -4.59 32.53 -9.84
N LYS A 105 -5.77 33.07 -10.13
CA LYS A 105 -6.99 32.26 -10.27
C LYS A 105 -6.75 31.25 -11.39
N LEU A 106 -6.84 29.96 -11.09
CA LEU A 106 -6.94 28.95 -12.13
C LEU A 106 -8.21 29.27 -12.95
N HIS A 107 -8.04 29.47 -14.25
CA HIS A 107 -9.16 29.60 -15.17
C HIS A 107 -9.97 28.31 -15.08
N THR A 108 -11.18 28.41 -14.56
CA THR A 108 -12.20 27.38 -14.72
C THR A 108 -12.43 27.23 -16.22
N LEU A 109 -12.04 26.08 -16.77
CA LEU A 109 -12.35 25.71 -18.15
C LEU A 109 -13.86 25.42 -18.21
N THR A 110 -14.65 26.44 -18.57
CA THR A 110 -15.95 26.26 -19.25
C THR A 110 -15.73 25.82 -20.68
#